data_AF-A0A1N6M613-F1
#
_entry.id   AF-A0A1N6M613-F1
#
_cell.length_a   1.000
_cell.length_b   1.000
_cell.length_c   1.000
_cell.angle_alpha   90.00
_cell.angle_beta   90.00
_cell.angle_gamma   90.00
#
_symmetry.space_group_name_H-M   'P 1'
#
loop_
_entity.id
_entity.type
_entity.pdbx_description
1 polymer ?
#
loop_
_entity_poly.entity_id
_entity_poly.type
_entity_poly.pdbx_seq_one_letter_code
_entity_poly.pdbx_strand_id
1 'polypeptide(L)'
;MPITAEQLRNMTTGLSAAYQIGFDGAESQVEKIATILPSSTKSEDYGFLGSWPEIKEWVGDRQLATLAKHGYTITNKKFESSIVVDKDDVDDDLLGQYGLQAQTMGQGVKLFPDKITFSLLCSGFSETCYDGQYFFDTDHPMADGIVSNIVGDIANDTGEPWFLLDCSRPLKPMVFQERRKFEFKALDDMSSDHVVLNDEYIYATDGRNNSGFGFWQMAIGSKAPLTKENLNAARKKLRSFTNDSGEPLGLKGTVLVVGGDNESVGEDLVLTEKINGTNNTLFKKFDLVVSEYIK
;
A
#
# COMPACT_ATOMS: atom_id res chain seq x y z
N MET A 1 33.48 -5.50 33.68
CA MET A 1 33.10 -4.52 34.73
C MET A 1 31.59 -4.61 34.85
N PRO A 2 30.94 -4.35 36.01
CA PRO A 2 29.48 -4.42 36.03
C PRO A 2 28.88 -3.40 35.06
N ILE A 3 27.96 -3.84 34.20
CA ILE A 3 27.18 -2.96 33.32
C ILE A 3 26.57 -1.83 34.14
N THR A 4 26.74 -0.61 33.66
CA THR A 4 26.24 0.60 34.30
C THR A 4 24.95 1.08 33.64
N ALA A 5 24.11 1.78 34.40
CA ALA A 5 22.92 2.42 33.85
C ALA A 5 23.23 3.47 32.77
N GLU A 6 24.44 4.05 32.78
CA GLU A 6 24.92 4.96 31.76
C GLU A 6 25.23 4.23 30.44
N GLN A 7 25.88 3.06 30.49
CA GLN A 7 26.11 2.23 29.30
C GLN A 7 24.80 1.83 28.62
N LEU A 8 23.80 1.40 29.40
CA LEU A 8 22.49 1.03 28.86
C LEU A 8 21.76 2.22 28.23
N ARG A 9 21.81 3.39 28.88
CA ARG A 9 21.24 4.62 28.31
C ARG A 9 21.92 5.00 26.99
N ASN A 10 23.24 4.87 26.91
CA ASN A 10 24.00 5.16 25.70
C ASN A 10 23.68 4.15 24.58
N MET A 11 23.55 2.86 24.92
CA MET A 11 23.12 1.81 23.99
C MET A 11 21.73 2.11 23.44
N THR A 12 20.75 2.37 24.29
CA THR A 12 19.38 2.72 23.87
C THR A 12 19.33 3.95 22.99
N THR A 13 20.13 4.98 23.32
CA THR A 13 20.25 6.18 22.48
C THR A 13 20.85 5.84 21.11
N GLY A 14 21.91 5.03 21.07
CA GLY A 14 22.57 4.60 19.84
C GLY A 14 21.68 3.75 18.94
N LEU A 15 20.97 2.77 19.52
CA LEU A 15 20.04 1.90 18.78
C LEU A 15 18.82 2.68 18.28
N SER A 16 18.28 3.59 19.09
CA SER A 16 17.19 4.48 18.64
C SER A 16 17.64 5.40 17.50
N ALA A 17 18.88 5.90 17.53
CA ALA A 17 19.44 6.70 16.45
C ALA A 17 19.65 5.86 15.18
N ALA A 18 20.17 4.63 15.31
CA ALA A 18 20.32 3.71 14.18
C ALA A 18 18.97 3.34 13.55
N TYR A 19 17.96 3.07 14.38
CA TYR A 19 16.57 2.90 13.93
C TYR A 19 16.08 4.11 13.14
N GLN A 20 16.30 5.33 13.64
CA GLN A 20 15.88 6.54 12.95
C GLN A 20 16.59 6.73 11.61
N ILE A 21 17.90 6.43 11.54
CA ILE A 21 18.67 6.44 10.29
C ILE A 21 18.05 5.48 9.27
N GLY A 22 17.68 4.26 9.69
CA GLY A 22 17.04 3.29 8.81
C GLY A 22 15.66 3.74 8.34
N PHE A 23 14.87 4.32 9.25
CA PHE A 23 13.53 4.82 8.95
C PHE A 23 13.56 6.01 7.99
N ASP A 24 14.46 6.97 8.17
CA ASP A 24 14.58 8.14 7.31
C ASP A 24 15.24 7.82 5.97
N GLY A 25 16.10 6.80 5.93
CA GLY A 25 16.82 6.37 4.73
C GLY A 25 15.97 5.57 3.73
N ALA A 26 14.75 5.16 4.09
CA ALA A 26 13.88 4.39 3.21
C ALA A 26 12.79 5.26 2.57
N GLU A 27 12.56 5.05 1.27
CA GLU A 27 11.56 5.79 0.50
C GLU A 27 10.31 4.93 0.26
N SER A 28 9.28 5.14 1.07
CA SER A 28 7.97 4.51 0.86
C SER A 28 7.24 5.14 -0.31
N GLN A 29 6.55 4.31 -1.08
CA GLN A 29 5.76 4.66 -2.24
C GLN A 29 4.24 4.52 -2.01
N VAL A 30 3.79 4.09 -0.83
CA VAL A 30 2.38 3.83 -0.51
C VAL A 30 1.48 5.02 -0.88
N GLU A 31 1.94 6.25 -0.63
CA GLU A 31 1.20 7.46 -0.94
C GLU A 31 0.98 7.67 -2.43
N LYS A 32 1.76 7.03 -3.32
CA LYS A 32 1.54 7.11 -4.77
C LYS A 32 0.25 6.39 -5.18
N ILE A 33 -0.10 5.28 -4.50
CA ILE A 33 -1.21 4.41 -4.87
C ILE A 33 -2.38 4.40 -3.87
N ALA A 34 -2.15 4.84 -2.63
CA ALA A 34 -3.13 4.73 -1.55
C ALA A 34 -3.39 6.06 -0.83
N THR A 35 -4.62 6.22 -0.34
CA THR A 35 -4.96 7.28 0.59
C THR A 35 -4.66 6.80 2.01
N ILE A 36 -3.85 7.56 2.75
CA ILE A 36 -3.60 7.31 4.17
C ILE A 36 -4.77 7.86 4.98
N LEU A 37 -5.43 7.00 5.75
CA LEU A 37 -6.56 7.38 6.59
C LEU A 37 -6.26 7.06 8.06
N PRO A 38 -6.50 8.01 8.99
CA PRO A 38 -6.35 7.74 10.41
C PRO A 38 -7.46 6.79 10.89
N SER A 39 -7.14 5.94 11.87
CA SER A 39 -8.12 5.06 12.52
C SER A 39 -8.09 5.16 14.04
N SER A 40 -9.29 5.29 14.62
CA SER A 40 -9.49 5.44 16.06
C SER A 40 -10.11 4.21 16.73
N THR A 41 -10.59 3.24 15.95
CA THR A 41 -11.35 2.08 16.44
C THR A 41 -10.70 0.73 16.08
N LYS A 42 -11.35 -0.40 16.41
CA LYS A 42 -10.83 -1.73 16.03
C LYS A 42 -10.87 -1.92 14.51
N SER A 43 -11.92 -1.42 13.87
CA SER A 43 -12.15 -1.52 12.45
C SER A 43 -12.95 -0.31 12.00
N GLU A 44 -12.58 0.32 10.90
CA GLU A 44 -13.34 1.44 10.35
C GLU A 44 -14.32 0.92 9.29
N ASP A 45 -15.54 1.43 9.34
CA ASP A 45 -16.60 1.16 8.38
C ASP A 45 -16.50 2.17 7.23
N TYR A 46 -16.44 1.65 6.01
CA TYR A 46 -16.36 2.42 4.77
C TYR A 46 -17.63 2.28 3.96
N GLY A 47 -18.80 2.28 4.60
CA GLY A 47 -20.10 2.12 3.94
C GLY A 47 -20.54 3.27 3.04
N PHE A 48 -19.66 4.25 2.79
CA PHE A 48 -19.82 5.20 1.68
C PHE A 48 -19.24 4.65 0.36
N LEU A 49 -18.38 3.63 0.41
CA LEU A 49 -17.90 2.93 -0.78
C LEU A 49 -19.10 2.27 -1.46
N GLY A 50 -19.23 2.51 -2.76
CA GLY A 50 -20.43 2.19 -3.55
C GLY A 50 -21.38 3.36 -3.78
N SER A 51 -21.14 4.54 -3.22
CA SER A 51 -21.96 5.73 -3.50
C SER A 51 -21.12 6.93 -3.92
N TRP A 52 -21.22 7.30 -5.19
CA TRP A 52 -20.58 8.50 -5.74
C TRP A 52 -21.56 9.68 -5.72
N PRO A 53 -21.45 10.62 -4.76
CA PRO A 53 -22.30 11.80 -4.78
C PRO A 53 -21.90 12.71 -5.96
N GLU A 54 -22.86 12.98 -6.84
CA GLU A 54 -22.70 13.88 -7.99
C GLU A 54 -23.12 15.31 -7.65
N ILE A 55 -22.45 16.28 -8.29
CA ILE A 55 -22.93 17.66 -8.31
C ILE A 55 -24.01 17.76 -9.38
N LYS A 56 -25.25 18.06 -8.97
CA LYS A 56 -26.41 18.20 -9.86
C LYS A 56 -26.89 19.66 -9.90
N GLU A 57 -27.49 20.05 -11.01
CA GLU A 57 -28.14 21.35 -11.12
C GLU A 57 -29.27 21.47 -10.09
N TRP A 58 -29.33 22.60 -9.39
CA TRP A 58 -30.35 22.85 -8.38
C TRP A 58 -31.67 23.23 -9.07
N VAL A 59 -32.48 22.23 -9.40
CA VAL A 59 -33.76 22.41 -10.12
C VAL A 59 -35.01 22.30 -9.23
N GLY A 60 -34.85 22.26 -7.90
CA GLY A 60 -35.97 22.15 -6.95
C GLY A 60 -35.53 21.88 -5.51
N ASP A 61 -36.30 21.08 -4.77
CA ASP A 61 -35.90 20.60 -3.45
C ASP A 61 -34.58 19.81 -3.51
N ARG A 62 -33.84 19.77 -2.39
CA ARG A 62 -32.54 19.08 -2.34
C ARG A 62 -32.67 17.62 -2.79
N GLN A 63 -31.92 17.26 -3.83
CA GLN A 63 -31.76 15.89 -4.29
C GLN A 63 -30.73 15.18 -3.41
N LEU A 64 -31.17 14.71 -2.23
CA LEU A 64 -30.29 14.04 -1.27
C LEU A 64 -29.83 12.68 -1.82
N ALA A 65 -28.52 12.49 -1.95
CA ALA A 65 -27.94 11.19 -2.28
C ALA A 65 -28.17 10.22 -1.11
N THR A 66 -28.74 9.05 -1.40
CA THR A 66 -28.83 7.97 -0.43
C THR A 66 -27.55 7.15 -0.56
N LEU A 67 -26.72 7.13 0.49
CA LEU A 67 -25.53 6.29 0.51
C LEU A 67 -25.97 4.83 0.69
N ALA A 68 -25.67 3.99 -0.30
CA ALA A 68 -25.79 2.55 -0.18
C ALA A 68 -24.83 2.08 0.93
N LYS A 69 -25.38 1.57 2.03
CA LYS A 69 -24.57 1.06 3.15
C LYS A 69 -24.01 -0.31 2.80
N HIS A 70 -22.87 -0.36 2.15
CA HIS A 70 -22.10 -1.59 2.02
C HIS A 70 -21.31 -1.83 3.31
N GLY A 71 -21.37 -3.04 3.87
CA GLY A 71 -20.65 -3.39 5.10
C GLY A 71 -19.16 -3.62 4.89
N TYR A 72 -18.46 -2.75 4.16
CA TYR A 72 -17.01 -2.90 3.93
C TYR A 72 -16.25 -2.34 5.13
N THR A 73 -15.45 -3.19 5.75
CA THR A 73 -14.77 -2.89 7.01
C THR A 73 -13.31 -3.26 6.92
N ILE A 74 -12.42 -2.30 7.21
CA ILE A 74 -10.98 -2.56 7.31
C ILE A 74 -10.63 -2.80 8.78
N THR A 75 -10.34 -4.05 9.13
CA THR A 75 -9.95 -4.42 10.50
C THR A 75 -8.46 -4.20 10.73
N ASN A 76 -8.11 -3.37 11.71
CA ASN A 76 -6.72 -3.11 12.06
C ASN A 76 -6.03 -4.36 12.60
N LYS A 77 -4.87 -4.68 12.05
CA LYS A 77 -3.98 -5.76 12.50
C LYS A 77 -2.83 -5.18 13.33
N LYS A 78 -2.26 -6.02 14.20
CA LYS A 78 -1.08 -5.67 15.00
C LYS A 78 0.14 -6.27 14.32
N PHE A 79 1.21 -5.49 14.27
CA PHE A 79 2.50 -5.89 13.72
C PHE A 79 3.59 -5.46 14.68
N GLU A 80 4.66 -6.24 14.76
CA GLU A 80 5.82 -5.94 15.59
C GLU A 80 7.11 -6.39 14.89
N SER A 81 8.21 -5.80 15.32
CA SER A 81 9.56 -6.27 15.04
C SER A 81 10.40 -6.01 16.29
N SER A 82 11.19 -7.00 16.70
CA SER A 82 11.95 -6.95 17.94
C SER A 82 13.35 -7.54 17.74
N ILE A 83 14.33 -6.96 18.43
CA ILE A 83 15.69 -7.48 18.56
C ILE A 83 15.99 -7.69 20.03
N VAL A 84 16.83 -8.68 20.28
CA VAL A 84 17.33 -9.03 21.61
C VAL A 84 18.82 -8.74 21.61
N VAL A 85 19.29 -8.08 22.66
CA VAL A 85 20.71 -7.78 22.89
C VAL A 85 21.15 -8.62 24.08
N ASP A 86 22.07 -9.54 23.83
CA ASP A 86 22.68 -10.34 24.89
C ASP A 86 23.46 -9.44 25.85
N LYS A 87 23.37 -9.71 27.15
CA LYS A 87 24.06 -8.91 28.15
C LYS A 87 25.58 -9.07 28.10
N ASP A 88 26.08 -10.26 27.79
CA ASP A 88 27.52 -10.51 27.64
C ASP A 88 28.08 -9.69 26.47
N ASP A 89 27.30 -9.52 25.39
CA ASP A 89 27.70 -8.65 24.27
C ASP A 89 27.81 -7.16 24.68
N VAL A 90 27.03 -6.71 25.67
CA VAL A 90 27.17 -5.36 26.24
C VAL A 90 28.44 -5.26 27.09
N ASP A 91 28.73 -6.29 27.87
CA ASP A 91 29.95 -6.37 28.69
C ASP A 91 31.22 -6.44 27.83
N ASP A 92 31.14 -7.08 26.67
CA ASP A 92 32.23 -7.25 25.69
C ASP A 92 32.30 -6.13 24.63
N ASP A 93 31.44 -5.10 24.71
CA ASP A 93 31.36 -3.96 23.77
C ASP A 93 31.11 -4.36 22.30
N LEU A 94 30.31 -5.41 22.08
CA LEU A 94 29.95 -5.97 20.77
C LEU A 94 28.66 -5.35 20.19
N LEU A 95 28.48 -4.03 20.35
CA LEU A 95 27.21 -3.36 20.03
C LEU A 95 26.98 -3.04 18.55
N GLY A 96 28.03 -3.12 17.72
CA GLY A 96 27.97 -2.71 16.31
C GLY A 96 26.93 -3.49 15.48
N GLN A 97 26.76 -4.79 15.77
CA GLN A 97 25.80 -5.65 15.06
C GLN A 97 24.35 -5.25 15.36
N TYR A 98 24.05 -4.86 16.61
CA TYR A 98 22.72 -4.44 17.01
C TYR A 98 22.33 -3.10 16.40
N GLY A 99 23.32 -2.22 16.17
CA GLY A 99 23.11 -0.99 15.39
C GLY A 99 22.60 -1.28 13.97
N LEU A 100 23.21 -2.23 13.26
CA LEU A 100 22.73 -2.63 11.92
C LEU A 100 21.31 -3.23 11.98
N GLN A 101 21.03 -4.07 12.98
CA GLN A 101 19.70 -4.65 13.14
C GLN A 101 18.62 -3.59 13.44
N ALA A 102 18.92 -2.62 14.31
CA ALA A 102 18.03 -1.50 14.60
C ALA A 102 17.79 -0.64 13.35
N GLN A 103 18.83 -0.40 12.54
CA GLN A 103 18.70 0.28 11.25
C GLN A 103 17.79 -0.49 10.27
N THR A 104 17.99 -1.81 10.13
CA THR A 104 17.10 -2.65 9.31
C THR A 104 15.66 -2.64 9.84
N MET A 105 15.46 -2.63 11.16
CA MET A 105 14.14 -2.50 11.78
C MET A 105 13.47 -1.18 11.38
N GLY A 106 14.18 -0.06 11.47
CA GLY A 106 13.67 1.26 11.06
C GLY A 106 13.29 1.31 9.58
N GLN A 107 14.15 0.76 8.71
CA GLN A 107 13.86 0.64 7.28
C GLN A 107 12.61 -0.21 7.03
N GLY A 108 12.51 -1.37 7.70
CA GLY A 108 11.37 -2.25 7.60
C GLY A 108 10.07 -1.58 8.02
N VAL A 109 10.07 -0.81 9.11
CA VAL A 109 8.91 -0.01 9.55
C VAL A 109 8.49 1.01 8.50
N LYS A 110 9.45 1.72 7.90
CA LYS A 110 9.17 2.74 6.88
C LYS A 110 8.55 2.13 5.62
N LEU A 111 9.03 0.96 5.19
CA LEU A 111 8.56 0.25 3.98
C LEU A 111 7.35 -0.67 4.24
N PHE A 112 6.98 -0.90 5.50
CA PHE A 112 5.88 -1.79 5.84
C PHE A 112 4.53 -1.43 5.17
N PRO A 113 4.13 -0.13 5.08
CA PRO A 113 2.93 0.26 4.37
C PRO A 113 2.93 -0.16 2.89
N ASP A 114 4.08 -0.08 2.22
CA ASP A 114 4.25 -0.52 0.83
C ASP A 114 3.99 -2.03 0.77
N LYS A 115 4.71 -2.81 1.58
CA LYS A 115 4.59 -4.26 1.62
C LYS A 115 3.14 -4.72 1.70
N ILE A 116 2.38 -4.24 2.69
CA ILE A 116 1.00 -4.73 2.86
C ILE A 116 0.03 -4.17 1.81
N THR A 117 0.28 -2.98 1.25
CA THR A 117 -0.63 -2.34 0.29
C THR A 117 -0.43 -2.89 -1.12
N PHE A 118 0.81 -3.01 -1.59
CA PHE A 118 1.10 -3.59 -2.89
C PHE A 118 0.78 -5.10 -2.92
N SER A 119 1.05 -5.83 -1.84
CA SER A 119 0.62 -7.24 -1.75
C SER A 119 -0.91 -7.39 -1.74
N LEU A 120 -1.64 -6.48 -1.09
CA LEU A 120 -3.11 -6.47 -1.16
C LEU A 120 -3.60 -6.17 -2.58
N LEU A 121 -2.96 -5.23 -3.29
CA LEU A 121 -3.27 -4.94 -4.68
C LEU A 121 -3.15 -6.21 -5.55
N CYS A 122 -2.05 -6.97 -5.44
CA CYS A 122 -1.93 -8.27 -6.11
C CYS A 122 -3.02 -9.26 -5.69
N SER A 123 -3.36 -9.28 -4.40
CA SER A 123 -4.40 -10.17 -3.86
C SER A 123 -5.80 -9.81 -4.35
N GLY A 124 -6.00 -8.64 -4.97
CA GLY A 124 -7.27 -8.17 -5.53
C GLY A 124 -7.88 -9.08 -6.60
N PHE A 125 -7.11 -9.98 -7.22
CA PHE A 125 -7.65 -11.02 -8.11
C PHE A 125 -8.35 -12.17 -7.36
N SER A 126 -8.27 -12.20 -6.03
CA SER A 126 -8.79 -13.27 -5.17
C SER A 126 -9.45 -12.78 -3.88
N GLU A 127 -9.27 -11.52 -3.51
CA GLU A 127 -9.89 -10.91 -2.34
C GLU A 127 -11.04 -10.00 -2.74
N THR A 128 -12.14 -10.11 -2.02
CA THR A 128 -13.37 -9.37 -2.30
C THR A 128 -13.27 -7.91 -1.87
N CYS A 129 -13.86 -7.01 -2.66
CA CYS A 129 -14.02 -5.60 -2.30
C CYS A 129 -15.42 -5.32 -1.76
N TYR A 130 -15.82 -4.05 -1.71
CA TYR A 130 -17.03 -3.61 -1.00
C TYR A 130 -18.34 -4.10 -1.64
N ASP A 131 -18.33 -4.48 -2.91
CA ASP A 131 -19.50 -4.97 -3.65
C ASP A 131 -19.67 -6.50 -3.59
N GLY A 132 -18.74 -7.20 -2.92
CA GLY A 132 -18.75 -8.67 -2.77
C GLY A 132 -18.06 -9.43 -3.90
N GLN A 133 -17.63 -8.76 -4.97
CA GLN A 133 -16.81 -9.33 -6.04
C GLN A 133 -15.32 -9.20 -5.70
N TYR A 134 -14.45 -9.95 -6.39
CA TYR A 134 -13.01 -9.71 -6.29
C TYR A 134 -12.67 -8.28 -6.71
N PHE A 135 -11.64 -7.66 -6.14
CA PHE A 135 -11.30 -6.27 -6.52
C PHE A 135 -10.94 -6.13 -8.00
N PHE A 136 -10.38 -7.18 -8.60
CA PHE A 136 -10.23 -7.34 -10.04
C PHE A 136 -11.11 -8.49 -10.50
N ASP A 137 -12.23 -8.17 -11.14
CA ASP A 137 -13.25 -9.12 -11.56
C ASP A 137 -13.79 -8.79 -12.96
N THR A 138 -14.36 -9.78 -13.61
CA THR A 138 -15.17 -9.58 -14.81
C THR A 138 -16.58 -9.10 -14.48
N ASP A 139 -17.01 -9.32 -13.24
CA ASP A 139 -18.43 -9.35 -12.91
C ASP A 139 -18.90 -8.27 -11.91
N HIS A 140 -18.30 -7.07 -11.93
CA HIS A 140 -18.74 -6.00 -11.04
C HIS A 140 -20.13 -5.46 -11.41
N PRO A 141 -21.08 -5.35 -10.46
CA PRO A 141 -22.37 -4.72 -10.70
C PRO A 141 -22.22 -3.21 -10.88
N MET A 142 -22.78 -2.66 -11.95
CA MET A 142 -22.80 -1.21 -12.21
C MET A 142 -24.05 -0.83 -13.01
N ALA A 143 -24.88 0.06 -12.46
CA ALA A 143 -26.23 0.32 -12.99
C ALA A 143 -27.01 -1.00 -13.23
N ASP A 144 -27.66 -1.14 -14.39
CA ASP A 144 -28.40 -2.34 -14.78
C ASP A 144 -27.53 -3.46 -15.37
N GLY A 145 -26.19 -3.33 -15.30
CA GLY A 145 -25.25 -4.19 -16.01
C GLY A 145 -24.11 -4.74 -15.15
N ILE A 146 -23.26 -5.50 -15.83
CA ILE A 146 -22.04 -6.07 -15.28
C ILE A 146 -20.85 -5.53 -16.07
N VAL A 147 -19.79 -5.15 -15.35
CA VAL A 147 -18.60 -4.51 -15.91
C VAL A 147 -17.34 -5.17 -15.41
N SER A 148 -16.41 -5.39 -16.33
CA SER A 148 -15.08 -5.93 -16.02
C SER A 148 -14.04 -4.82 -15.88
N ASN A 149 -13.21 -4.89 -14.84
CA ASN A 149 -12.02 -4.05 -14.66
C ASN A 149 -10.69 -4.81 -14.93
N ILE A 150 -10.76 -5.88 -15.73
CA ILE A 150 -9.60 -6.69 -16.14
C ILE A 150 -9.25 -6.42 -17.62
N VAL A 151 -7.96 -6.48 -17.95
CA VAL A 151 -7.45 -6.66 -19.32
C VAL A 151 -6.73 -8.00 -19.40
N GLY A 152 -6.93 -8.72 -20.50
CA GLY A 152 -6.45 -10.09 -20.67
C GLY A 152 -7.46 -11.14 -20.22
N ASP A 153 -7.00 -12.37 -20.15
CA ASP A 153 -7.72 -13.54 -19.66
C ASP A 153 -7.05 -14.02 -18.37
N ILE A 154 -7.58 -13.58 -17.23
CA ILE A 154 -6.98 -13.87 -15.92
C ILE A 154 -6.94 -15.36 -15.57
N ALA A 155 -7.72 -16.20 -16.26
CA ALA A 155 -7.71 -17.64 -16.06
C ALA A 155 -6.50 -18.31 -16.73
N ASN A 156 -5.97 -17.72 -17.81
CA ASN A 156 -4.90 -18.28 -18.63
C ASN A 156 -3.60 -17.46 -18.61
N ASP A 157 -3.71 -16.16 -18.36
CA ASP A 157 -2.57 -15.26 -18.28
C ASP A 157 -1.89 -15.40 -16.91
N THR A 158 -0.64 -15.85 -16.92
CA THR A 158 0.15 -16.12 -15.70
C THR A 158 1.37 -15.22 -15.58
N GLY A 159 1.43 -14.11 -16.32
CA GLY A 159 2.52 -13.14 -16.22
C GLY A 159 2.50 -12.40 -14.88
N GLU A 160 3.64 -11.79 -14.52
CA GLU A 160 3.70 -10.85 -13.41
C GLU A 160 2.64 -9.75 -13.63
N PRO A 161 1.77 -9.49 -12.63
CA PRO A 161 0.66 -8.57 -12.82
C PRO A 161 1.13 -7.13 -12.97
N TRP A 162 0.35 -6.34 -13.71
CA TRP A 162 0.49 -4.90 -13.79
C TRP A 162 -0.87 -4.23 -13.65
N PHE A 163 -0.85 -2.98 -13.16
CA PHE A 163 -2.06 -2.26 -12.80
C PHE A 163 -2.06 -0.85 -13.36
N LEU A 164 -3.18 -0.42 -13.91
CA LEU A 164 -3.42 0.98 -14.24
C LEU A 164 -4.39 1.58 -13.24
N LEU A 165 -3.91 2.50 -12.41
CA LEU A 165 -4.65 3.13 -11.33
C LEU A 165 -4.97 4.59 -11.67
N ASP A 166 -6.16 5.04 -11.30
CA ASP A 166 -6.47 6.46 -11.18
C ASP A 166 -6.23 6.93 -9.75
N CYS A 167 -5.17 7.70 -9.53
CA CYS A 167 -4.83 8.29 -8.24
C CYS A 167 -5.08 9.80 -8.20
N SER A 168 -5.88 10.34 -9.13
CA SER A 168 -6.13 11.78 -9.26
C SER A 168 -7.20 12.33 -8.30
N ARG A 169 -7.89 11.45 -7.59
CA ARG A 169 -8.97 11.78 -6.64
C ARG A 169 -8.46 11.73 -5.19
N PRO A 170 -9.14 12.41 -4.24
CA PRO A 170 -8.75 12.39 -2.82
C PRO A 170 -8.72 10.98 -2.21
N LEU A 171 -9.70 10.14 -2.57
CA LEU A 171 -9.67 8.72 -2.28
C LEU A 171 -9.08 7.98 -3.47
N LYS A 172 -7.98 7.26 -3.25
CA LYS A 172 -7.28 6.43 -4.23
C LYS A 172 -7.87 5.01 -4.27
N PRO A 173 -7.48 4.17 -5.24
CA PRO A 173 -8.01 2.80 -5.34
C PRO A 173 -7.57 1.92 -4.17
N MET A 174 -6.52 2.31 -3.45
CA MET A 174 -6.05 1.64 -2.25
C MET A 174 -6.19 2.57 -1.04
N VAL A 175 -6.34 1.98 0.14
CA VAL A 175 -6.36 2.68 1.43
C VAL A 175 -5.31 2.05 2.33
N PHE A 176 -4.50 2.89 2.97
CA PHE A 176 -3.67 2.48 4.11
C PHE A 176 -4.24 3.12 5.37
N GLN A 177 -4.76 2.29 6.26
CA GLN A 177 -5.38 2.70 7.51
C GLN A 177 -4.34 2.65 8.63
N GLU A 178 -3.99 3.82 9.18
CA GLU A 178 -3.03 3.92 10.27
C GLU A 178 -3.76 4.22 11.59
N ARG A 179 -3.76 3.24 12.51
CA ARG A 179 -4.33 3.41 13.85
C ARG A 179 -3.30 3.82 14.88
N ARG A 180 -2.14 3.16 14.87
CA ARG A 180 -1.02 3.45 15.77
C ARG A 180 0.27 3.31 14.98
N LYS A 181 1.03 4.40 14.94
CA LYS A 181 2.39 4.42 14.39
C LYS A 181 3.29 3.47 15.16
N PHE A 182 4.28 2.94 14.46
CA PHE A 182 5.36 2.20 15.07
C PHE A 182 6.18 3.13 15.97
N GLU A 183 6.53 2.64 17.15
CA GLU A 183 7.28 3.38 18.17
C GLU A 183 8.39 2.47 18.70
N PHE A 184 9.63 2.94 18.63
CA PHE A 184 10.79 2.24 19.17
C PHE A 184 10.75 2.25 20.70
N LYS A 185 10.92 1.08 21.31
CA LYS A 185 10.83 0.84 22.75
C LYS A 185 12.00 0.00 23.21
N ALA A 186 12.42 0.24 24.45
CA ALA A 186 13.45 -0.53 25.12
C ALA A 186 12.87 -1.16 26.39
N LEU A 187 13.18 -2.43 26.62
CA LEU A 187 13.07 -3.10 27.90
C LEU A 187 14.50 -3.49 28.29
N ASP A 188 15.22 -2.50 28.81
CA ASP A 188 16.65 -2.55 29.11
C ASP A 188 16.97 -2.31 30.59
N ASP A 189 15.95 -2.21 31.45
CA ASP A 189 16.14 -2.03 32.88
C ASP A 189 16.73 -3.29 33.53
N MET A 190 17.87 -3.14 34.20
CA MET A 190 18.58 -4.24 34.87
C MET A 190 17.77 -4.91 35.98
N SER A 191 16.77 -4.21 36.54
CA SER A 191 15.89 -4.76 37.56
C SER A 191 14.62 -5.41 37.00
N SER A 192 14.42 -5.38 35.67
CA SER A 192 13.26 -6.01 35.05
C SER A 192 13.32 -7.53 35.15
N ASP A 193 12.18 -8.17 35.38
CA ASP A 193 12.07 -9.64 35.44
C ASP A 193 12.63 -10.28 34.17
N HIS A 194 12.46 -9.65 33.01
CA HIS A 194 12.96 -10.18 31.75
C HIS A 194 14.49 -10.25 31.74
N VAL A 195 15.17 -9.14 32.08
CA VAL A 195 16.65 -9.08 32.11
C VAL A 195 17.18 -10.04 33.17
N VAL A 196 16.56 -10.10 34.36
CA VAL A 196 17.03 -10.97 35.45
C VAL A 196 16.86 -12.46 35.13
N LEU A 197 15.78 -12.83 34.43
CA LEU A 197 15.48 -14.23 34.13
C LEU A 197 16.14 -14.75 32.84
N ASN A 198 16.40 -13.88 31.86
CA ASN A 198 16.86 -14.28 30.53
C ASN A 198 18.25 -13.74 30.17
N ASP A 199 18.82 -12.84 30.97
CA ASP A 199 20.12 -12.20 30.74
C ASP A 199 20.22 -11.45 29.40
N GLU A 200 19.11 -10.82 29.01
CA GLU A 200 18.92 -10.19 27.70
C GLU A 200 18.16 -8.86 27.82
N TYR A 201 18.47 -7.89 26.95
CA TYR A 201 17.74 -6.63 26.78
C TYR A 201 16.90 -6.67 25.50
N ILE A 202 15.67 -6.14 25.53
CA ILE A 202 14.80 -6.12 24.34
C ILE A 202 14.69 -4.71 23.77
N TYR A 203 14.80 -4.60 22.45
CA TYR A 203 14.46 -3.41 21.69
C TYR A 203 13.42 -3.77 20.64
N ALA A 204 12.27 -3.10 20.68
CA ALA A 204 11.11 -3.50 19.90
C ALA A 204 10.39 -2.30 19.30
N THR A 205 9.61 -2.56 18.26
CA THR A 205 8.66 -1.61 17.70
C THR A 205 7.35 -2.32 17.40
N ASP A 206 6.23 -1.68 17.72
CA ASP A 206 4.91 -2.24 17.46
C ASP A 206 3.96 -1.20 16.88
N GLY A 207 3.19 -1.62 15.88
CA GLY A 207 2.27 -0.79 15.13
C GLY A 207 0.88 -1.41 15.07
N ARG A 208 -0.11 -0.58 14.72
CA ARG A 208 -1.45 -1.05 14.44
C ARG A 208 -1.99 -0.35 13.21
N ASN A 209 -2.18 -1.11 12.14
CA ASN A 209 -2.58 -0.60 10.83
C ASN A 209 -3.18 -1.74 10.00
N ASN A 210 -3.70 -1.42 8.82
CA ASN A 210 -4.02 -2.41 7.79
C ASN A 210 -4.21 -1.70 6.44
N SER A 211 -4.19 -2.45 5.34
CA SER A 211 -4.59 -1.94 4.03
C SER A 211 -5.98 -2.44 3.63
N GLY A 212 -6.63 -1.73 2.73
CA GLY A 212 -7.91 -2.10 2.13
C GLY A 212 -8.08 -1.53 0.73
N PHE A 213 -9.16 -1.99 0.08
CA PHE A 213 -9.57 -1.55 -1.24
C PHE A 213 -10.43 -0.28 -1.14
N GLY A 214 -10.23 0.63 -2.08
CA GLY A 214 -11.12 1.74 -2.37
C GLY A 214 -12.11 1.38 -3.49
N PHE A 215 -12.32 2.31 -4.42
CA PHE A 215 -13.20 2.09 -5.57
C PHE A 215 -12.51 1.24 -6.65
N TRP A 216 -13.08 0.06 -6.95
CA TRP A 216 -12.57 -0.83 -8.02
C TRP A 216 -12.64 -0.16 -9.40
N GLN A 217 -13.58 0.77 -9.60
CA GLN A 217 -13.71 1.55 -10.83
C GLN A 217 -12.44 2.35 -11.11
N MET A 218 -11.62 2.65 -10.11
CA MET A 218 -10.40 3.43 -10.26
C MET A 218 -9.17 2.57 -10.56
N ALA A 219 -9.32 1.27 -10.78
CA ALA A 219 -8.22 0.35 -11.03
C ALA A 219 -8.53 -0.60 -12.20
N ILE A 220 -7.54 -0.83 -13.04
CA ILE A 220 -7.51 -1.95 -13.98
C ILE A 220 -6.36 -2.88 -13.61
N GLY A 221 -6.63 -4.18 -13.56
CA GLY A 221 -5.62 -5.22 -13.36
C GLY A 221 -5.43 -6.09 -14.60
N SER A 222 -4.23 -6.62 -14.79
CA SER A 222 -3.92 -7.54 -15.88
C SER A 222 -2.77 -8.47 -15.50
N LYS A 223 -2.83 -9.71 -15.97
CA LYS A 223 -1.69 -10.66 -16.01
C LYS A 223 -1.23 -10.96 -17.44
N ALA A 224 -1.90 -10.40 -18.44
CA ALA A 224 -1.44 -10.45 -19.83
C ALA A 224 -0.11 -9.69 -19.97
N PRO A 225 0.70 -9.97 -21.01
CA PRO A 225 1.94 -9.22 -21.25
C PRO A 225 1.73 -7.70 -21.25
N LEU A 226 2.60 -6.95 -20.56
CA LEU A 226 2.59 -5.50 -20.59
C LEU A 226 3.01 -5.02 -21.99
N THR A 227 2.04 -4.54 -22.77
CA THR A 227 2.25 -4.05 -24.14
C THR A 227 1.56 -2.70 -24.32
N LYS A 228 1.95 -1.96 -25.35
CA LYS A 228 1.28 -0.70 -25.71
C LYS A 228 -0.20 -0.92 -26.00
N GLU A 229 -0.54 -2.03 -26.62
CA GLU A 229 -1.90 -2.43 -26.98
C GLU A 229 -2.71 -2.70 -25.71
N ASN A 230 -2.21 -3.54 -24.81
CA ASN A 230 -2.89 -3.89 -23.56
C ASN A 230 -3.02 -2.68 -22.63
N LEU A 231 -1.99 -1.84 -22.52
CA LEU A 231 -2.05 -0.63 -21.70
C LEU A 231 -3.04 0.41 -22.26
N ASN A 232 -3.15 0.55 -23.58
CA ASN A 232 -4.20 1.40 -24.18
C ASN A 232 -5.60 0.81 -24.00
N ALA A 233 -5.75 -0.53 -24.05
CA ALA A 233 -7.01 -1.19 -23.74
C ALA A 233 -7.43 -0.95 -22.28
N ALA A 234 -6.49 -1.07 -21.33
CA ALA A 234 -6.71 -0.76 -19.92
C ALA A 234 -7.17 0.69 -19.75
N ARG A 235 -6.46 1.63 -20.35
CA ARG A 235 -6.84 3.05 -20.28
C ARG A 235 -8.21 3.31 -20.90
N LYS A 236 -8.54 2.68 -22.03
CA LYS A 236 -9.86 2.83 -22.67
C LYS A 236 -10.98 2.34 -21.75
N LYS A 237 -10.78 1.16 -21.13
CA LYS A 237 -11.73 0.53 -20.21
C LYS A 237 -11.94 1.36 -18.94
N LEU A 238 -10.86 1.81 -18.31
CA LEU A 238 -10.93 2.67 -17.13
C LEU A 238 -11.75 3.94 -17.40
N ARG A 239 -11.58 4.53 -18.59
CA ARG A 239 -12.29 5.76 -18.98
C ARG A 239 -13.74 5.53 -19.43
N SER A 240 -14.18 4.28 -19.59
CA SER A 240 -15.55 3.97 -19.98
C SER A 240 -16.51 3.78 -18.80
N PHE A 241 -16.00 3.70 -17.57
CA PHE A 241 -16.87 3.53 -16.41
C PHE A 241 -17.73 4.78 -16.18
N THR A 242 -18.99 4.55 -15.87
CA THR A 242 -20.03 5.55 -15.62
C THR A 242 -20.59 5.39 -14.22
N ASN A 243 -21.29 6.42 -13.73
CA ASN A 243 -22.16 6.28 -12.58
C ASN A 243 -23.47 5.54 -12.96
N ASP A 244 -24.36 5.37 -11.99
CA ASP A 244 -25.67 4.75 -12.17
C ASP A 244 -26.58 5.54 -13.12
N SER A 245 -26.34 6.85 -13.27
CA SER A 245 -27.05 7.73 -14.21
C SER A 245 -26.52 7.62 -15.66
N GLY A 246 -25.46 6.84 -15.90
CA GLY A 246 -24.81 6.70 -17.20
C GLY A 246 -23.83 7.82 -17.56
N GLU A 247 -23.54 8.75 -16.65
CA GLU A 247 -22.54 9.79 -16.89
C GLU A 247 -21.12 9.27 -16.63
N PRO A 248 -20.12 9.68 -17.42
CA PRO A 248 -18.74 9.25 -17.23
C PRO A 248 -18.19 9.66 -15.86
N LEU A 249 -17.48 8.73 -15.21
CA LEU A 249 -16.81 8.99 -13.94
C LEU A 249 -15.57 9.88 -14.08
N GLY A 250 -15.22 10.34 -15.28
CA GLY A 250 -14.11 11.28 -15.49
C GLY A 250 -12.73 10.72 -15.11
N LEU A 251 -12.59 9.39 -15.06
CA LEU A 251 -11.33 8.73 -14.76
C LEU A 251 -10.30 8.97 -15.87
N LYS A 252 -9.03 8.99 -15.51
CA LYS A 252 -7.89 9.33 -16.35
C LYS A 252 -6.92 8.17 -16.52
N GLY A 253 -6.71 7.39 -15.46
CA GLY A 253 -5.61 6.43 -15.33
C GLY A 253 -4.29 7.17 -15.29
N THR A 254 -3.77 7.42 -14.10
CA THR A 254 -2.62 8.31 -13.87
C THR A 254 -1.36 7.57 -13.47
N VAL A 255 -1.47 6.39 -12.87
CA VAL A 255 -0.32 5.64 -12.34
C VAL A 255 -0.31 4.23 -12.95
N LEU A 256 0.81 3.88 -13.58
CA LEU A 256 1.11 2.50 -13.98
C LEU A 256 1.94 1.86 -12.88
N VAL A 257 1.44 0.79 -12.29
CA VAL A 257 2.12 0.01 -11.24
C VAL A 257 2.59 -1.31 -11.83
N VAL A 258 3.87 -1.63 -11.65
CA VAL A 258 4.52 -2.84 -12.17
C VAL A 258 5.44 -3.48 -11.12
N GLY A 259 5.73 -4.77 -11.30
CA GLY A 259 6.83 -5.43 -10.59
C GLY A 259 8.13 -5.36 -11.36
N GLY A 260 9.12 -6.11 -10.88
CA GLY A 260 10.48 -6.09 -11.44
C GLY A 260 10.57 -6.68 -12.84
N ASP A 261 9.77 -7.72 -13.15
CA ASP A 261 9.81 -8.36 -14.47
C ASP A 261 9.25 -7.44 -15.58
N ASN A 262 8.36 -6.52 -15.21
CA ASN A 262 7.77 -5.54 -16.12
C ASN A 262 8.45 -4.15 -16.08
N GLU A 263 9.48 -3.93 -15.26
CA GLU A 263 10.10 -2.60 -15.06
C GLU A 263 10.60 -1.99 -16.37
N SER A 264 11.54 -2.67 -17.05
CA SER A 264 12.13 -2.17 -18.30
C SER A 264 11.08 -1.94 -19.39
N VAL A 265 10.06 -2.80 -19.46
CA VAL A 265 8.95 -2.63 -20.42
C VAL A 265 8.10 -1.41 -20.04
N GLY A 266 7.84 -1.19 -18.75
CA GLY A 266 7.16 -0.02 -18.24
C GLY A 266 7.90 1.27 -18.58
N GLU A 267 9.21 1.32 -18.33
CA GLU A 267 10.08 2.46 -18.68
C GLU A 267 10.05 2.77 -20.18
N ASP A 268 10.20 1.75 -21.03
CA ASP A 268 10.13 1.91 -22.48
C ASP A 268 8.78 2.46 -22.92
N LEU A 269 7.68 1.98 -22.32
CA LEU A 269 6.34 2.42 -22.67
C LEU A 269 6.02 3.83 -22.21
N VAL A 270 6.50 4.30 -21.05
CA VAL A 270 6.03 5.58 -20.46
C VAL A 270 7.11 6.63 -20.27
N LEU A 271 8.39 6.27 -20.29
CA LEU A 271 9.51 7.20 -20.07
C LEU A 271 10.36 7.43 -21.32
N THR A 272 10.17 6.64 -22.39
CA THR A 272 10.88 6.84 -23.67
C THR A 272 10.07 7.69 -24.64
N GLU A 273 10.67 8.75 -25.21
CA GLU A 273 9.98 9.68 -26.13
C GLU A 273 9.72 9.08 -27.52
N LYS A 274 10.59 8.19 -27.99
CA LYS A 274 10.50 7.55 -29.31
C LYS A 274 10.68 6.05 -29.24
N ILE A 275 9.76 5.31 -29.87
CA ILE A 275 9.83 3.85 -30.01
C ILE A 275 9.89 3.54 -31.51
N ASN A 276 10.87 2.75 -31.92
CA ASN A 276 11.09 2.34 -33.32
C ASN A 276 11.12 3.53 -34.31
N GLY A 277 11.75 4.64 -33.90
CA GLY A 277 11.88 5.85 -34.73
C GLY A 277 10.62 6.73 -34.81
N THR A 278 9.54 6.37 -34.13
CA THR A 278 8.28 7.13 -34.09
C THR A 278 7.99 7.69 -32.69
N ASN A 279 7.20 8.76 -32.62
CA ASN A 279 6.84 9.36 -31.32
C ASN A 279 6.00 8.40 -30.48
N ASN A 280 6.40 8.23 -29.22
CA ASN A 280 5.68 7.43 -28.26
C ASN A 280 4.47 8.21 -27.71
N THR A 281 3.27 7.73 -28.04
CA THR A 281 1.99 8.31 -27.60
C THR A 281 1.69 8.11 -26.11
N LEU A 282 2.49 7.30 -25.41
CA LEU A 282 2.38 7.02 -23.98
C LEU A 282 3.45 7.74 -23.15
N PHE A 283 4.41 8.41 -23.80
CA PHE A 283 5.45 9.17 -23.12
C PHE A 283 4.86 10.16 -22.11
N LYS A 284 5.25 10.01 -20.84
CA LYS A 284 4.80 10.78 -19.67
C LYS A 284 3.27 10.83 -19.48
N LYS A 285 2.55 9.85 -20.02
CA LYS A 285 1.09 9.78 -19.86
C LYS A 285 0.69 9.22 -18.50
N PHE A 286 1.56 8.42 -17.89
CA PHE A 286 1.37 7.80 -16.58
C PHE A 286 2.63 7.99 -15.74
N ASP A 287 2.46 8.15 -14.44
CA ASP A 287 3.55 7.98 -13.48
C ASP A 287 3.86 6.48 -13.35
N LEU A 288 5.12 6.10 -13.48
CA LEU A 288 5.57 4.72 -13.28
C LEU A 288 5.88 4.49 -11.80
N VAL A 289 5.30 3.44 -11.23
CA VAL A 289 5.60 2.94 -9.89
C VAL A 289 6.04 1.49 -10.02
N VAL A 290 7.30 1.25 -9.70
CA VAL A 290 7.89 -0.10 -9.66
C VAL A 290 7.97 -0.54 -8.21
N SER A 291 7.42 -1.71 -7.89
CA SER A 291 7.44 -2.24 -6.53
C SER A 291 7.81 -3.72 -6.51
N GLU A 292 8.77 -4.08 -5.66
CA GLU A 292 9.22 -5.46 -5.41
C GLU A 292 8.14 -6.38 -4.80
N TYR A 293 7.04 -5.80 -4.34
CA TYR A 293 5.90 -6.51 -3.76
C TYR A 293 4.82 -6.89 -4.79
N ILE A 294 5.01 -6.50 -6.05
CA ILE A 294 4.17 -6.94 -7.17
C ILE A 294 4.75 -8.24 -7.73
N LYS A 295 4.00 -9.33 -7.59
CA LYS A 295 4.33 -10.69 -8.02
C LYS A 295 3.08 -11.43 -8.45
#